data_AF-A0A919W4P7-F1
#
_entry.id   AF-A0A919W4P7-F1
#
_cell.length_a   1.000
_cell.length_b   1.000
_cell.length_c   1.000
_cell.angle_alpha   90.00
_cell.angle_beta   90.00
_cell.angle_gamma   90.00
#
_symmetry.space_group_name_H-M   'P 1'
#
loop_
_entity.id
_entity.type
_entity.pdbx_description
1 polymer ?
#
loop_
_entity_poly.entity_id
_entity_poly.type
_entity_poly.pdbx_seq_one_letter_code
_entity_poly.pdbx_strand_id
1 'polypeptide(L)'
;MTTPPQRRAIRLVVILLVASLTASVTFALLTWLFRHDVLAYQQARDPAADPDALAATLWTRPIPILAVAVLYFWVARRLLAGAASAYRRVRIVSVLGLIAVAWLLFSAAYPPWLRGVQAVQLVLLAALVAAVNRPLVRSAFPAVPDLRPRNRRAALLLAVLAPFVAEVSLGTVPLRMAWVMPIYIPIYGAGALFIREIVRRTGGGVANLLLLGVAYGLVEEGLALQSLTSPHLYGAAEWAPRLFGFNTAYTELNLAYHAVFSVTIPILLVELLFPRHGTTPYLRRGGLIATGVLALLGAALLRVTVPPAEDPGYTMPTTAILLVAAAAAAVTVIGLRIRVRRESRPVAPPHAPLLAVTTGVAVFGFLAFVYPLGDARQPLWTHGAWVFLPMSGAAAIAVAAWWALRHWSASPAWTPRHVLAACAGALTAHTLFGLTANADSTPDRLFLLAIALLTAAGATLLIRRQDPIPPPPIEADRPPLPSASPR
;
A
#
# COMPACT_ATOMS: atom_id res chain seq x y z
N MET A 1 -35.42 4.92 -18.25
CA MET A 1 -35.96 6.23 -17.82
C MET A 1 -36.21 6.18 -16.31
N THR A 2 -35.91 7.25 -15.56
CA THR A 2 -36.11 7.28 -14.09
C THR A 2 -37.59 7.43 -13.72
N THR A 3 -38.07 6.62 -12.77
CA THR A 3 -39.46 6.66 -12.29
C THR A 3 -39.76 7.91 -11.45
N PRO A 4 -41.04 8.31 -11.29
CA PRO A 4 -41.42 9.42 -10.40
C PRO A 4 -40.84 9.36 -8.96
N PRO A 5 -40.85 8.21 -8.25
CA PRO A 5 -40.23 8.12 -6.92
C PRO A 5 -38.70 8.23 -6.98
N GLN A 6 -38.05 7.73 -8.04
CA GLN A 6 -36.61 7.91 -8.25
C GLN A 6 -36.25 9.39 -8.44
N ARG A 7 -37.05 10.15 -9.20
CA ARG A 7 -36.83 11.60 -9.38
C ARG A 7 -36.95 12.37 -8.06
N ARG A 8 -37.92 12.04 -7.20
CA ARG A 8 -38.06 12.66 -5.87
C ARG A 8 -36.84 12.35 -4.99
N ALA A 9 -36.38 11.09 -5.00
CA ALA A 9 -35.19 10.69 -4.23
C ALA A 9 -33.90 11.36 -4.75
N ILE A 10 -33.74 11.51 -6.07
CA ILE A 10 -32.60 12.24 -6.66
C ILE A 10 -32.66 13.73 -6.30
N ARG A 11 -33.85 14.35 -6.31
CA ARG A 11 -34.01 15.74 -5.86
C ARG A 11 -33.62 15.92 -4.40
N LEU A 12 -33.98 14.99 -3.52
CA LEU A 12 -33.54 15.00 -2.12
C LEU A 12 -32.00 14.94 -2.01
N VAL A 13 -31.35 14.11 -2.81
CA VAL A 13 -29.88 14.06 -2.89
C VAL A 13 -29.30 15.41 -3.34
N VAL A 14 -29.89 16.05 -4.34
CA VAL A 14 -29.46 17.39 -4.80
C VAL A 14 -29.66 18.45 -3.71
N ILE A 15 -30.78 18.43 -2.99
CA ILE A 15 -31.05 19.35 -1.88
C ILE A 15 -30.00 19.17 -0.78
N LEU A 16 -29.73 17.93 -0.37
CA LEU A 16 -28.71 17.63 0.64
C LEU A 16 -27.31 17.99 0.17
N LEU A 17 -27.02 17.83 -1.12
CA LEU A 17 -25.74 18.22 -1.73
C LEU A 17 -25.55 19.74 -1.65
N VAL A 18 -26.58 20.52 -2.00
CA VAL A 18 -26.56 21.98 -1.93
C VAL A 18 -26.52 22.46 -0.48
N ALA A 19 -27.28 21.84 0.42
CA ALA A 19 -27.26 22.16 1.85
C ALA A 19 -25.87 21.90 2.47
N SER A 20 -25.27 20.74 2.16
CA SER A 20 -23.91 20.42 2.60
C SER A 20 -22.90 21.43 2.07
N LEU A 21 -23.02 21.81 0.79
CA LEU A 21 -22.15 22.80 0.19
C LEU A 21 -22.30 24.17 0.84
N THR A 22 -23.53 24.60 1.09
CA THR A 22 -23.83 25.86 1.76
C THR A 22 -23.19 25.87 3.15
N ALA A 23 -23.35 24.80 3.91
CA ALA A 23 -22.72 24.68 5.22
C ALA A 23 -21.18 24.70 5.13
N SER A 24 -20.57 24.08 4.11
CA SER A 24 -19.12 24.14 3.84
C SER A 24 -18.64 25.55 3.51
N VAL A 25 -19.37 26.30 2.68
CA VAL A 25 -19.05 27.69 2.34
C VAL A 25 -19.22 28.58 3.57
N THR A 26 -20.29 28.42 4.35
CA THR A 26 -20.52 29.16 5.59
C THR A 26 -19.39 28.92 6.59
N PHE A 27 -18.96 27.67 6.79
CA PHE A 27 -17.82 27.37 7.66
C PHE A 27 -16.52 28.03 7.17
N ALA A 28 -16.25 27.98 5.87
CA ALA A 28 -15.09 28.64 5.28
C ALA A 28 -15.12 30.16 5.48
N LEU A 29 -16.28 30.80 5.28
CA LEU A 29 -16.50 32.24 5.50
C LEU A 29 -16.35 32.62 6.97
N LEU A 30 -16.93 31.85 7.89
CA LEU A 30 -16.81 32.07 9.33
C LEU A 30 -15.36 31.92 9.79
N THR A 31 -14.65 30.91 9.29
CA THR A 31 -13.22 30.71 9.59
C THR A 31 -12.39 31.91 9.11
N TRP A 32 -12.73 32.48 7.95
CA TRP A 32 -12.04 33.65 7.41
C TRP A 32 -12.36 34.95 8.15
N LEU A 33 -13.64 35.17 8.48
CA LEU A 33 -14.13 36.37 9.18
C LEU A 33 -13.57 36.44 10.60
N PHE A 34 -13.55 35.30 11.29
CA PHE A 34 -13.07 35.16 12.67
C PHE A 34 -11.66 34.58 12.75
N ARG A 35 -10.83 34.80 11.73
CA ARG A 35 -9.48 34.21 11.64
C ARG A 35 -8.60 34.50 12.86
N HIS A 36 -8.70 35.71 13.42
CA HIS A 36 -7.91 36.11 14.59
C HIS A 36 -8.33 35.34 15.84
N ASP A 37 -9.63 35.14 16.05
CA ASP A 37 -10.15 34.36 17.18
C ASP A 37 -9.83 32.88 17.05
N VAL A 38 -9.87 32.35 15.82
CA VAL A 38 -9.50 30.96 15.54
C VAL A 38 -8.01 30.74 15.75
N LEU A 39 -7.15 31.66 15.29
CA LEU A 39 -5.71 31.61 15.55
C LEU A 39 -5.39 31.70 17.03
N ALA A 40 -5.99 32.65 17.74
CA ALA A 40 -5.81 32.80 19.18
C ALA A 40 -6.23 31.53 19.94
N TYR A 41 -7.34 30.89 19.52
CA TYR A 41 -7.78 29.62 20.10
C TYR A 41 -6.79 28.48 19.83
N GLN A 42 -6.28 28.38 18.59
CA GLN A 42 -5.32 27.34 18.21
C GLN A 42 -4.00 27.52 18.96
N GLN A 43 -3.50 28.75 19.05
CA GLN A 43 -2.25 29.08 19.73
C GLN A 43 -2.36 28.95 21.26
N ALA A 44 -3.53 29.20 21.85
CA ALA A 44 -3.77 28.92 23.27
C ALA A 44 -3.74 27.41 23.59
N ARG A 45 -4.04 26.57 22.60
CA ARG A 45 -4.09 25.10 22.75
C ARG A 45 -2.79 24.42 22.36
N ASP A 46 -2.01 25.07 21.51
CA ASP A 46 -0.65 24.68 21.14
C ASP A 46 0.29 25.91 21.17
N PRO A 47 0.74 26.32 22.37
CA PRO A 47 1.57 27.52 22.54
C PRO A 47 2.94 27.44 21.84
N ALA A 48 3.38 26.24 21.47
CA ALA A 48 4.64 25.98 20.79
C ALA A 48 4.52 26.04 19.26
N ALA A 49 3.29 26.11 18.72
CA ALA A 49 3.07 26.17 17.29
C ALA A 49 3.44 27.54 16.70
N ASP A 50 4.12 27.53 15.55
CA ASP A 50 4.45 28.73 14.80
C ASP A 50 3.17 29.46 14.32
N PRO A 51 2.95 30.73 14.73
CA PRO A 51 1.77 31.51 14.35
C PRO A 51 1.62 31.67 12.83
N ASP A 52 2.73 31.80 12.11
CA ASP A 52 2.72 32.00 10.66
C ASP A 52 2.36 30.71 9.92
N ALA A 53 2.82 29.57 10.43
CA ALA A 53 2.40 28.25 9.96
C ALA A 53 0.90 28.00 10.21
N LEU A 54 0.40 28.33 11.41
CA LEU A 54 -1.04 28.24 11.73
C LEU A 54 -1.86 29.14 10.79
N ALA A 55 -1.41 30.38 10.56
CA ALA A 55 -2.06 31.30 9.63
C ALA A 55 -2.08 30.76 8.19
N ALA A 56 -0.97 30.18 7.71
CA ALA A 56 -0.92 29.54 6.39
C ALA A 56 -1.90 28.36 6.26
N THR A 57 -2.07 27.55 7.32
CA THR A 57 -3.03 26.43 7.30
C THR A 57 -4.49 26.88 7.27
N LEU A 58 -4.81 28.11 7.71
CA LEU A 58 -6.15 28.68 7.61
C LEU A 58 -6.54 29.03 6.16
N TRP A 59 -5.56 29.33 5.29
CA TRP A 59 -5.81 29.68 3.89
C TRP A 59 -5.93 28.45 2.97
N THR A 60 -5.28 27.34 3.31
CA THR A 60 -5.30 26.12 2.48
C THR A 60 -6.63 25.37 2.48
N ARG A 61 -7.56 25.70 3.39
CA ARG A 61 -8.84 24.98 3.58
C ARG A 61 -10.05 25.64 2.89
N PRO A 62 -10.25 26.98 2.92
CA PRO A 62 -11.35 27.67 2.25
C PRO A 62 -11.24 27.63 0.71
N ILE A 63 -10.03 27.79 0.17
CA ILE A 63 -9.79 27.92 -1.27
C ILE A 63 -10.22 26.66 -2.05
N PRO A 64 -9.86 25.43 -1.63
CA PRO A 64 -10.37 24.21 -2.27
C PRO A 64 -11.88 24.04 -2.12
N ILE A 65 -12.46 24.42 -0.97
CA ILE A 65 -13.92 24.34 -0.74
C ILE A 65 -14.67 25.23 -1.73
N LEU A 66 -14.18 26.46 -1.94
CA LEU A 66 -14.75 27.39 -2.93
C LEU A 66 -14.57 26.90 -4.37
N ALA A 67 -13.41 26.32 -4.71
CA ALA A 67 -13.18 25.72 -6.02
C ALA A 67 -14.10 24.51 -6.28
N VAL A 68 -14.32 23.67 -5.26
CA VAL A 68 -15.24 22.52 -5.32
C VAL A 68 -16.70 22.98 -5.40
N ALA A 69 -17.06 24.11 -4.78
CA ALA A 69 -18.41 24.69 -4.86
C ALA A 69 -18.85 25.00 -6.29
N VAL A 70 -17.95 25.56 -7.10
CA VAL A 70 -18.21 25.87 -8.53
C VAL A 70 -18.42 24.58 -9.32
N LEU A 71 -17.65 23.53 -9.03
CA LEU A 71 -17.76 22.23 -9.71
C LEU A 71 -19.07 21.49 -9.36
N TYR A 72 -19.63 21.74 -8.17
CA TYR A 72 -20.82 21.07 -7.65
C TYR A 72 -22.10 21.44 -8.40
N PHE A 73 -22.21 22.66 -8.92
CA PHE A 73 -23.33 23.07 -9.78
C PHE A 73 -23.44 22.16 -11.02
N TRP A 74 -22.30 21.89 -11.65
CA TRP A 74 -22.24 21.03 -12.83
C TRP A 74 -22.51 19.55 -12.48
N VAL A 75 -22.05 19.10 -11.31
CA VAL A 75 -22.32 17.75 -10.80
C VAL A 75 -23.81 17.55 -10.50
N ALA A 76 -24.48 18.52 -9.87
CA ALA A 76 -25.91 18.48 -9.58
C ALA A 76 -26.75 18.44 -10.87
N ARG A 77 -26.41 19.29 -11.85
CA ARG A 77 -27.07 19.30 -13.16
C ARG A 77 -26.90 17.98 -13.90
N ARG A 78 -25.69 17.39 -13.87
CA ARG A 78 -25.43 16.07 -14.47
C ARG A 78 -26.11 14.92 -13.73
N LEU A 79 -26.26 15.01 -12.42
CA LEU A 79 -26.99 14.03 -11.62
C LEU A 79 -28.48 14.02 -11.99
N LEU A 80 -29.09 15.21 -12.14
CA LEU A 80 -30.47 15.37 -12.61
C LEU A 80 -30.65 14.87 -14.05
N ALA A 81 -29.61 15.00 -14.89
CA ALA A 81 -29.60 14.50 -16.26
C ALA A 81 -29.38 12.97 -16.36
N GLY A 82 -29.30 12.24 -15.25
CA GLY A 82 -29.16 10.77 -15.27
C GLY A 82 -27.73 10.25 -15.45
N ALA A 83 -26.70 11.09 -15.32
CA ALA A 83 -25.32 10.66 -15.55
C ALA A 83 -24.78 9.77 -14.39
N ALA A 84 -24.54 8.48 -14.68
CA ALA A 84 -23.95 7.53 -13.72
C ALA A 84 -22.54 7.94 -13.22
N SER A 85 -21.81 8.74 -14.00
CA SER A 85 -20.53 9.33 -13.57
C SER A 85 -20.72 10.39 -12.49
N ALA A 86 -21.75 11.24 -12.59
CA ALA A 86 -22.08 12.24 -11.57
C ALA A 86 -22.56 11.57 -10.28
N TYR A 87 -23.42 10.55 -10.37
CA TYR A 87 -23.83 9.75 -9.22
C TYR A 87 -22.65 9.12 -8.47
N ARG A 88 -21.70 8.52 -9.19
CA ARG A 88 -20.47 7.97 -8.58
C ARG A 88 -19.62 9.03 -7.90
N ARG A 89 -19.46 10.20 -8.52
CA ARG A 89 -18.70 11.33 -7.94
C ARG A 89 -19.36 11.82 -6.65
N VAL A 90 -20.67 12.07 -6.66
CA VAL A 90 -21.42 12.49 -5.46
C VAL A 90 -21.25 11.48 -4.34
N ARG A 91 -21.37 10.18 -4.63
CA ARG A 91 -21.21 9.11 -3.64
C ARG A 91 -19.81 9.03 -3.02
N ILE A 92 -18.76 9.23 -3.81
CA ILE A 92 -17.37 9.22 -3.32
C ILE A 92 -17.10 10.48 -2.49
N VAL A 93 -17.42 11.66 -3.04
CA VAL A 93 -17.11 12.93 -2.37
C VAL A 93 -17.94 13.10 -1.10
N SER A 94 -19.18 12.61 -1.04
CA SER A 94 -19.96 12.65 0.21
C SER A 94 -19.34 11.82 1.34
N VAL A 95 -18.74 10.66 1.03
CA VAL A 95 -18.07 9.81 2.02
C VAL A 95 -16.74 10.42 2.46
N LEU A 96 -15.93 10.90 1.51
CA LEU A 96 -14.67 11.57 1.83
C LEU A 96 -14.90 12.85 2.63
N GLY A 97 -15.91 13.64 2.25
CA GLY A 97 -16.33 14.83 2.98
C GLY A 97 -16.79 14.50 4.40
N LEU A 98 -17.56 13.42 4.59
CA LEU A 98 -17.99 12.98 5.92
C LEU A 98 -16.79 12.64 6.82
N ILE A 99 -15.81 11.88 6.29
CA ILE A 99 -14.59 11.52 7.03
C ILE A 99 -13.78 12.77 7.37
N ALA A 100 -13.59 13.68 6.41
CA ALA A 100 -12.85 14.92 6.63
C ALA A 100 -13.49 15.80 7.70
N VAL A 101 -14.81 16.01 7.64
CA VAL A 101 -15.54 16.82 8.63
C VAL A 101 -15.54 16.13 10.01
N ALA A 102 -15.68 14.80 10.06
CA ALA A 102 -15.56 14.04 11.31
C ALA A 102 -14.20 14.24 11.95
N TRP A 103 -13.12 14.06 11.18
CA TRP A 103 -11.75 14.30 11.65
C TRP A 103 -11.58 15.72 12.22
N LEU A 104 -12.04 16.74 11.48
CA LEU A 104 -11.94 18.13 11.95
C LEU A 104 -12.72 18.36 13.24
N LEU A 105 -13.91 17.78 13.38
CA LEU A 105 -14.73 17.90 14.59
C LEU A 105 -14.05 17.25 15.81
N PHE A 106 -13.48 16.06 15.64
CA PHE A 106 -12.83 15.30 16.72
C PHE A 106 -11.44 15.83 17.08
N SER A 107 -10.71 16.42 16.14
CA SER A 107 -9.40 17.03 16.38
C SER A 107 -9.44 18.22 17.35
N ALA A 108 -10.62 18.75 17.67
CA ALA A 108 -10.81 19.92 18.52
C ALA A 108 -9.99 21.16 18.09
N ALA A 109 -9.60 21.23 16.82
CA ALA A 109 -8.76 22.29 16.26
C ALA A 109 -9.47 23.65 16.12
N TYR A 110 -10.74 23.75 16.51
CA TYR A 110 -11.57 24.94 16.34
C TYR A 110 -12.40 25.26 17.59
N PRO A 111 -12.75 26.54 17.80
CA PRO A 111 -13.61 26.97 18.89
C PRO A 111 -14.94 26.20 18.96
N PRO A 112 -15.55 26.03 20.16
CA PRO A 112 -16.80 25.29 20.34
C PRO A 112 -17.96 25.75 19.44
N TRP A 113 -18.10 27.06 19.21
CA TRP A 113 -19.16 27.61 18.36
C TRP A 113 -18.98 27.21 16.88
N LEU A 114 -17.75 27.17 16.39
CA LEU A 114 -17.43 26.78 15.02
C LEU A 114 -17.52 25.25 14.85
N ARG A 115 -17.23 24.49 15.91
CA ARG A 115 -17.53 23.04 15.98
C ARG A 115 -19.03 22.74 15.91
N GLY A 116 -19.88 23.63 16.41
CA GLY A 116 -21.34 23.55 16.21
C GLY A 116 -21.72 23.54 14.72
N VAL A 117 -21.06 24.39 13.92
CA VAL A 117 -21.24 24.42 12.45
C VAL A 117 -20.74 23.12 11.80
N GLN A 118 -19.62 22.57 12.26
CA GLN A 118 -19.11 21.29 11.79
C GLN A 118 -20.02 20.11 12.15
N ALA A 119 -20.66 20.13 13.31
CA ALA A 119 -21.64 19.11 13.69
C ALA A 119 -22.84 19.12 12.72
N VAL A 120 -23.34 20.30 12.35
CA VAL A 120 -24.40 20.45 11.33
C VAL A 120 -23.93 19.93 9.97
N GLN A 121 -22.72 20.27 9.54
CA GLN A 121 -22.14 19.73 8.30
C GLN A 121 -22.04 18.20 8.32
N LEU A 122 -21.62 17.63 9.45
CA LEU A 122 -21.47 16.18 9.62
C LEU A 122 -22.84 15.49 9.48
N VAL A 123 -23.88 16.03 10.11
CA VAL A 123 -25.25 15.52 9.99
C VAL A 123 -25.76 15.61 8.56
N LEU A 124 -25.55 16.74 7.87
CA LEU A 124 -25.94 16.92 6.47
C LEU A 124 -25.23 15.95 5.53
N LEU A 125 -23.92 15.75 5.73
CA LEU A 125 -23.13 14.78 4.96
C LEU A 125 -23.54 13.35 5.27
N ALA A 126 -23.86 13.02 6.52
CA ALA A 126 -24.34 11.70 6.90
C ALA A 126 -25.71 11.42 6.25
N ALA A 127 -26.61 12.40 6.26
CA ALA A 127 -27.90 12.35 5.58
C ALA A 127 -27.71 12.22 4.05
N LEU A 128 -26.76 12.94 3.45
CA LEU A 128 -26.42 12.83 2.04
C LEU A 128 -25.88 11.43 1.69
N VAL A 129 -24.96 10.89 2.49
CA VAL A 129 -24.43 9.52 2.32
C VAL A 129 -25.57 8.50 2.42
N ALA A 130 -26.46 8.64 3.40
CA ALA A 130 -27.63 7.78 3.54
C ALA A 130 -28.57 7.89 2.32
N ALA A 131 -28.89 9.11 1.89
CA ALA A 131 -29.79 9.38 0.76
C ALA A 131 -29.23 8.84 -0.56
N VAL A 132 -27.94 9.05 -0.84
CA VAL A 132 -27.27 8.56 -2.06
C VAL A 132 -27.22 7.03 -2.10
N ASN A 133 -27.11 6.37 -0.94
CA ASN A 133 -27.06 4.91 -0.86
C ASN A 133 -28.45 4.24 -0.83
N ARG A 134 -29.56 5.00 -0.80
CA ARG A 134 -30.92 4.42 -0.81
C ARG A 134 -31.13 3.52 -2.04
N PRO A 135 -31.80 2.35 -1.90
CA PRO A 135 -32.06 1.44 -3.00
C PRO A 135 -32.74 2.11 -4.20
N LEU A 136 -33.65 3.05 -3.93
CA LEU A 136 -34.36 3.85 -4.94
C LEU A 136 -33.41 4.73 -5.77
N VAL A 137 -32.42 5.39 -5.16
CA VAL A 137 -31.45 6.22 -5.90
C VAL A 137 -30.48 5.32 -6.67
N ARG A 138 -30.03 4.22 -6.05
CA ARG A 138 -29.13 3.25 -6.68
C ARG A 138 -29.73 2.60 -7.94
N SER A 139 -31.02 2.27 -7.92
CA SER A 139 -31.70 1.67 -9.07
C SER A 139 -31.91 2.64 -10.22
N ALA A 140 -31.88 3.95 -9.95
CA ALA A 140 -31.95 5.00 -10.97
C ALA A 140 -30.66 5.14 -11.79
N PHE A 141 -29.52 4.69 -11.23
CA PHE A 141 -28.21 4.69 -11.86
C PHE A 141 -27.59 3.28 -11.84
N PRO A 142 -28.15 2.33 -12.62
CA PRO A 142 -27.65 0.96 -12.62
C PRO A 142 -26.16 0.95 -12.97
N ALA A 143 -25.38 0.24 -12.16
CA ALA A 143 -23.97 0.08 -12.42
C ALA A 143 -23.80 -0.67 -13.74
N VAL A 144 -23.07 -0.07 -14.68
CA VAL A 144 -22.59 -0.81 -15.86
C VAL A 144 -21.87 -2.05 -15.34
N PRO A 145 -22.31 -3.28 -15.67
CA PRO A 145 -21.68 -4.50 -15.18
C PRO A 145 -20.19 -4.49 -15.56
N ASP A 146 -19.31 -4.48 -14.57
CA ASP A 146 -17.90 -4.73 -14.80
C ASP A 146 -17.75 -6.24 -14.95
N LEU A 147 -17.71 -6.70 -16.21
CA LEU A 147 -17.63 -8.12 -16.60
C LEU A 147 -16.31 -8.79 -16.18
N ARG A 148 -15.35 -8.01 -15.64
CA ARG A 148 -14.09 -8.55 -15.15
C ARG A 148 -14.32 -9.60 -14.05
N PRO A 149 -13.58 -10.73 -14.09
CA PRO A 149 -13.64 -11.76 -13.07
C PRO A 149 -13.32 -11.16 -11.69
N ARG A 150 -13.98 -11.68 -10.65
CA ARG A 150 -13.78 -11.25 -9.26
C ARG A 150 -13.41 -12.46 -8.42
N ASN A 151 -12.30 -12.37 -7.71
CA ASN A 151 -11.92 -13.39 -6.74
C ASN A 151 -11.83 -12.78 -5.33
N ARG A 152 -12.95 -12.86 -4.59
CA ARG A 152 -13.01 -12.33 -3.21
C ARG A 152 -12.09 -13.10 -2.27
N ARG A 153 -11.94 -14.42 -2.47
CA ARG A 153 -11.13 -15.27 -1.59
C ARG A 153 -9.65 -14.93 -1.72
N ALA A 154 -9.15 -14.80 -2.95
CA ALA A 154 -7.77 -14.37 -3.19
C ALA A 154 -7.52 -12.94 -2.67
N ALA A 155 -8.48 -12.04 -2.87
CA ALA A 155 -8.34 -10.67 -2.35
C ALA A 155 -8.29 -10.63 -0.82
N LEU A 156 -9.17 -11.36 -0.14
CA LEU A 156 -9.18 -11.44 1.33
C LEU A 156 -7.93 -12.14 1.86
N LEU A 157 -7.48 -13.21 1.20
CA LEU A 157 -6.24 -13.87 1.58
C LEU A 157 -5.05 -12.91 1.46
N LEU A 158 -4.93 -12.17 0.36
CA LEU A 158 -3.85 -11.19 0.20
C LEU A 158 -3.92 -10.07 1.26
N ALA A 159 -5.13 -9.61 1.60
CA ALA A 159 -5.32 -8.57 2.61
C ALA A 159 -4.82 -9.00 4.01
N VAL A 160 -4.86 -10.30 4.33
CA VAL A 160 -4.36 -10.86 5.58
C VAL A 160 -2.90 -11.29 5.48
N LEU A 161 -2.52 -11.88 4.35
CA LEU A 161 -1.18 -12.41 4.14
C LEU A 161 -0.12 -11.31 4.06
N ALA A 162 -0.44 -10.15 3.44
CA ALA A 162 0.51 -9.05 3.32
C ALA A 162 1.02 -8.53 4.68
N PRO A 163 0.16 -8.12 5.65
CA PRO A 163 0.65 -7.72 6.97
C PRO A 163 1.27 -8.90 7.74
N PHE A 164 0.80 -10.14 7.52
CA PHE A 164 1.39 -11.30 8.19
C PHE A 164 2.85 -11.52 7.78
N VAL A 165 3.14 -11.43 6.48
CA VAL A 165 4.51 -11.55 5.95
C VAL A 165 5.36 -10.33 6.31
N ALA A 166 4.78 -9.14 6.30
CA ALA A 166 5.51 -7.91 6.59
C ALA A 166 5.90 -7.76 8.06
N GLU A 167 5.06 -8.20 9.00
CA GLU A 167 5.23 -7.89 10.42
C GLU A 167 5.38 -9.16 11.27
N VAL A 168 4.40 -10.05 11.17
CA VAL A 168 4.29 -11.21 12.07
C VAL A 168 5.40 -12.21 11.82
N SER A 169 5.71 -12.52 10.56
CA SER A 169 6.76 -13.50 10.26
C SER A 169 8.16 -12.94 10.46
N LEU A 170 8.37 -11.61 10.52
CA LEU A 170 9.66 -11.03 10.90
C LEU A 170 9.84 -10.96 12.43
N GLY A 171 8.75 -11.01 13.18
CA GLY A 171 8.77 -10.88 14.63
C GLY A 171 8.81 -9.43 15.14
N THR A 172 8.62 -8.43 14.28
CA THR A 172 8.49 -7.02 14.68
C THR A 172 7.22 -6.76 15.50
N VAL A 173 6.22 -7.63 15.35
CA VAL A 173 5.02 -7.68 16.20
C VAL A 173 5.10 -8.93 17.07
N PRO A 174 5.40 -8.79 18.37
CA PRO A 174 5.43 -9.92 19.30
C PRO A 174 4.06 -10.62 19.37
N LEU A 175 4.04 -11.91 19.72
CA LEU A 175 2.81 -12.73 19.74
C LEU A 175 1.74 -12.13 20.66
N ARG A 176 2.14 -11.53 21.79
CA ARG A 176 1.25 -10.81 22.72
C ARG A 176 0.50 -9.63 22.07
N MET A 177 1.06 -9.08 21.00
CA MET A 177 0.49 -7.97 20.23
C MET A 177 -0.19 -8.43 18.93
N ALA A 178 -0.34 -9.73 18.67
CA ALA A 178 -0.99 -10.22 17.44
C ALA A 178 -2.40 -9.64 17.21
N TRP A 179 -3.07 -9.15 18.25
CA TRP A 179 -4.35 -8.45 18.17
C TRP A 179 -4.30 -7.13 17.39
N VAL A 180 -3.12 -6.51 17.19
CA VAL A 180 -2.98 -5.29 16.38
C VAL A 180 -3.04 -5.55 14.88
N MET A 181 -3.01 -6.81 14.44
CA MET A 181 -3.04 -7.19 13.01
C MET A 181 -4.14 -6.54 12.17
N PRO A 182 -5.40 -6.38 12.66
CA PRO A 182 -6.42 -5.68 11.90
C PRO A 182 -6.09 -4.21 11.60
N ILE A 183 -5.25 -3.55 12.41
CA ILE A 183 -4.80 -2.17 12.23
C ILE A 183 -3.81 -2.07 11.06
N TYR A 184 -3.07 -3.15 10.77
CA TYR A 184 -2.14 -3.24 9.64
C TYR A 184 -2.82 -3.59 8.31
N ILE A 185 -4.05 -4.13 8.32
CA ILE A 185 -4.78 -4.49 7.10
C ILE A 185 -5.00 -3.27 6.17
N PRO A 186 -5.41 -2.08 6.67
CA PRO A 186 -5.54 -0.91 5.81
C PRO A 186 -4.28 -0.56 5.02
N ILE A 187 -3.11 -0.52 5.66
CA ILE A 187 -1.88 -0.08 5.01
C ILE A 187 -1.25 -1.21 4.18
N TYR A 188 -0.94 -2.36 4.79
CA TYR A 188 -0.31 -3.48 4.12
C TYR A 188 -1.28 -4.25 3.23
N GLY A 189 -2.44 -4.65 3.78
CA GLY A 189 -3.41 -5.47 3.07
C GLY A 189 -4.03 -4.75 1.88
N ALA A 190 -4.54 -3.52 2.10
CA ALA A 190 -5.11 -2.72 1.03
C ALA A 190 -4.05 -2.15 0.08
N GLY A 191 -2.87 -1.78 0.59
CA GLY A 191 -1.72 -1.33 -0.21
C GLY A 191 -1.23 -2.39 -1.18
N ALA A 192 -0.95 -3.61 -0.70
CA ALA A 192 -0.54 -4.73 -1.55
C ALA A 192 -1.62 -5.09 -2.60
N LEU A 193 -2.90 -5.09 -2.20
CA LEU A 193 -4.01 -5.29 -3.14
C LEU A 193 -4.07 -4.19 -4.21
N PHE A 194 -3.93 -2.93 -3.82
CA PHE A 194 -3.98 -1.80 -4.73
C PHE A 194 -2.83 -1.86 -5.75
N ILE A 195 -1.60 -2.09 -5.28
CA ILE A 195 -0.41 -2.25 -6.12
C ILE A 195 -0.60 -3.40 -7.09
N ARG A 196 -1.00 -4.57 -6.59
CA ARG A 196 -1.29 -5.75 -7.42
C ARG A 196 -2.26 -5.40 -8.54
N GLU A 197 -3.40 -4.83 -8.18
CA GLU A 197 -4.46 -4.52 -9.14
C GLU A 197 -3.99 -3.56 -10.23
N ILE A 198 -3.22 -2.53 -9.88
CA ILE A 198 -2.66 -1.60 -10.87
C ILE A 198 -1.67 -2.32 -11.78
N VAL A 199 -0.68 -3.00 -11.20
CA VAL A 199 0.38 -3.67 -11.95
C VAL A 199 -0.23 -4.69 -12.92
N ARG A 200 -1.13 -5.54 -12.46
CA ARG A 200 -1.78 -6.56 -13.31
C ARG A 200 -2.72 -5.96 -14.36
N ARG A 201 -3.41 -4.85 -14.08
CA ARG A 201 -4.23 -4.14 -15.10
C ARG A 201 -3.39 -3.47 -16.18
N THR A 202 -2.15 -3.12 -15.88
CA THR A 202 -1.21 -2.53 -16.85
C THR A 202 -0.35 -3.57 -17.57
N GLY A 203 -0.56 -4.87 -17.29
CA GLY A 203 0.22 -5.97 -17.85
C GLY A 203 1.63 -6.10 -17.25
N GLY A 204 1.90 -5.48 -16.11
CA GLY A 204 3.19 -5.53 -15.43
C GLY A 204 3.46 -6.87 -14.74
N GLY A 205 4.75 -7.23 -14.65
CA GLY A 205 5.27 -8.46 -14.07
C GLY A 205 5.86 -8.28 -12.67
N VAL A 206 6.81 -9.13 -12.29
CA VAL A 206 7.48 -9.10 -10.97
C VAL A 206 8.34 -7.84 -10.80
N ALA A 207 9.05 -7.42 -11.85
CA ALA A 207 9.85 -6.19 -11.79
C ALA A 207 9.00 -4.95 -11.45
N ASN A 208 7.79 -4.88 -12.00
CA ASN A 208 6.85 -3.80 -11.68
C ASN A 208 6.38 -3.89 -10.22
N LEU A 209 6.14 -5.09 -9.68
CA LEU A 209 5.79 -5.26 -8.26
C LEU A 209 6.92 -4.80 -7.34
N LEU A 210 8.18 -5.16 -7.64
CA LEU A 210 9.34 -4.74 -6.86
C LEU A 210 9.47 -3.21 -6.84
N LEU A 211 9.37 -2.55 -8.01
CA LEU A 211 9.45 -1.08 -8.09
C LEU A 211 8.29 -0.41 -7.34
N LEU A 212 7.06 -0.90 -7.51
CA LEU A 212 5.92 -0.34 -6.78
C LEU A 212 5.98 -0.63 -5.28
N GLY A 213 6.67 -1.70 -4.87
CA GLY A 213 6.95 -1.97 -3.47
C GLY A 213 8.05 -1.08 -2.87
N VAL A 214 9.06 -0.67 -3.65
CA VAL A 214 9.97 0.42 -3.25
C VAL A 214 9.22 1.73 -3.09
N ALA A 215 8.33 2.07 -4.04
CA ALA A 215 7.49 3.26 -3.93
C ALA A 215 6.56 3.21 -2.70
N TYR A 216 6.05 2.02 -2.37
CA TYR A 216 5.28 1.79 -1.15
C TYR A 216 6.12 2.03 0.10
N GLY A 217 7.34 1.50 0.19
CA GLY A 217 8.25 1.76 1.31
C GLY A 217 8.61 3.25 1.44
N LEU A 218 8.83 3.96 0.33
CA LEU A 218 9.06 5.42 0.38
C LEU A 218 7.85 6.19 0.93
N VAL A 219 6.63 5.75 0.63
CA VAL A 219 5.40 6.38 1.15
C VAL A 219 5.19 6.02 2.61
N GLU A 220 5.34 4.76 2.98
CA GLU A 220 5.13 4.28 4.35
C GLU A 220 6.23 4.81 5.28
N GLU A 221 7.48 4.43 5.07
CA GLU A 221 8.60 4.82 5.92
C GLU A 221 8.94 6.30 5.80
N GLY A 222 8.96 6.81 4.57
CA GLY A 222 9.38 8.18 4.32
C GLY A 222 8.33 9.23 4.65
N LEU A 223 7.09 9.06 4.18
CA LEU A 223 6.06 10.11 4.33
C LEU A 223 5.12 9.86 5.53
N ALA A 224 4.69 8.62 5.73
CA ALA A 224 3.74 8.29 6.81
C ALA A 224 4.45 8.20 8.17
N LEU A 225 5.54 7.42 8.26
CA LEU A 225 6.28 7.25 9.51
C LEU A 225 7.36 8.32 9.72
N GLN A 226 7.89 8.91 8.64
CA GLN A 226 9.04 9.82 8.70
C GLN A 226 10.30 9.18 9.33
N SER A 227 10.34 7.84 9.32
CA SER A 227 11.39 7.01 9.92
C SER A 227 12.72 7.16 9.20
N LEU A 228 12.69 7.43 7.89
CA LEU A 228 13.89 7.55 7.07
C LEU A 228 14.79 8.71 7.49
N THR A 229 14.26 9.72 8.18
CA THR A 229 15.03 10.88 8.65
C THR A 229 14.89 11.12 10.16
N SER A 230 14.03 10.37 10.85
CA SER A 230 13.80 10.53 12.29
C SER A 230 15.06 10.28 13.12
N PRO A 231 15.34 11.10 14.15
CA PRO A 231 16.41 10.89 15.13
C PRO A 231 16.15 9.76 16.13
N HIS A 232 14.90 9.43 16.43
CA HIS A 232 14.58 8.55 17.56
C HIS A 232 13.73 7.34 17.20
N LEU A 233 12.98 7.40 16.09
CA LEU A 233 12.07 6.33 15.69
C LEU A 233 12.84 5.01 15.50
N TYR A 234 12.47 4.01 16.29
CA TYR A 234 13.07 2.68 16.35
C TYR A 234 14.58 2.63 16.64
N GLY A 235 15.18 3.71 17.15
CA GLY A 235 16.64 3.79 17.36
C GLY A 235 17.46 3.71 16.08
N ALA A 236 16.84 3.85 14.91
CA ALA A 236 17.45 3.64 13.60
C ALA A 236 18.59 4.62 13.28
N ALA A 237 18.61 5.77 13.96
CA ALA A 237 19.62 6.81 13.79
C ALA A 237 21.04 6.35 14.12
N GLU A 238 21.19 5.38 15.01
CA GLU A 238 22.50 4.90 15.47
C GLU A 238 23.09 3.81 14.57
N TRP A 239 22.28 3.23 13.68
CA TRP A 239 22.65 2.06 12.89
C TRP A 239 23.76 2.36 11.89
N ALA A 240 23.80 3.56 11.31
CA ALA A 240 24.77 3.94 10.29
C ALA A 240 24.91 5.46 10.18
N PRO A 241 26.03 5.97 9.62
CA PRO A 241 26.15 7.38 9.29
C PRO A 241 25.04 7.86 8.36
N ARG A 242 24.53 9.07 8.62
CA ARG A 242 23.50 9.69 7.80
C ARG A 242 24.08 10.30 6.53
N LEU A 243 23.31 10.22 5.45
CA LEU A 243 23.59 10.94 4.20
C LEU A 243 22.39 11.84 3.89
N PHE A 244 22.64 13.15 3.73
CA PHE A 244 21.59 14.14 3.47
C PHE A 244 20.42 14.10 4.48
N GLY A 245 20.72 13.74 5.74
CA GLY A 245 19.74 13.61 6.82
C GLY A 245 19.02 12.25 6.90
N PHE A 246 19.25 11.34 5.95
CA PHE A 246 18.62 10.02 5.91
C PHE A 246 19.42 8.97 6.71
N ASN A 247 18.69 8.11 7.43
CA ASN A 247 19.18 6.91 8.11
C ASN A 247 19.55 5.87 7.04
N THR A 248 20.82 5.74 6.69
CA THR A 248 21.24 5.06 5.46
C THR A 248 20.99 3.55 5.48
N ALA A 249 21.49 2.83 6.49
CA ALA A 249 21.25 1.38 6.64
C ALA A 249 19.76 1.07 6.81
N TYR A 250 19.04 1.87 7.60
CA TYR A 250 17.59 1.71 7.78
C TYR A 250 16.82 1.93 6.48
N THR A 251 17.20 2.93 5.67
CA THR A 251 16.59 3.19 4.36
C THR A 251 16.86 2.05 3.39
N GLU A 252 18.11 1.56 3.32
CA GLU A 252 18.49 0.41 2.49
C GLU A 252 17.68 -0.84 2.85
N LEU A 253 17.64 -1.17 4.14
CA LEU A 253 16.88 -2.29 4.66
C LEU A 253 15.41 -2.17 4.25
N ASN A 254 14.73 -1.10 4.65
CA ASN A 254 13.28 -1.03 4.57
C ASN A 254 12.77 -0.89 3.12
N LEU A 255 13.48 -0.18 2.24
CA LEU A 255 13.06 -0.09 0.84
C LEU A 255 13.15 -1.44 0.13
N ALA A 256 14.20 -2.23 0.38
CA ALA A 256 14.30 -3.59 -0.14
C ALA A 256 13.28 -4.53 0.53
N TYR A 257 13.10 -4.38 1.84
CA TYR A 257 12.18 -5.16 2.65
C TYR A 257 10.74 -5.03 2.16
N HIS A 258 10.21 -3.81 2.05
CA HIS A 258 8.85 -3.57 1.59
C HIS A 258 8.63 -4.04 0.14
N ALA A 259 9.64 -3.86 -0.72
CA ALA A 259 9.58 -4.36 -2.08
C ALA A 259 9.35 -5.88 -2.14
N VAL A 260 10.05 -6.63 -1.31
CA VAL A 260 10.05 -8.09 -1.32
C VAL A 260 8.95 -8.68 -0.45
N PHE A 261 8.90 -8.32 0.84
CA PHE A 261 8.08 -8.98 1.86
C PHE A 261 6.71 -8.33 2.03
N SER A 262 6.58 -7.01 1.96
CA SER A 262 5.27 -6.35 2.09
C SER A 262 4.43 -6.46 0.82
N VAL A 263 5.08 -6.52 -0.35
CA VAL A 263 4.39 -6.48 -1.65
C VAL A 263 4.59 -7.74 -2.47
N THR A 264 5.82 -8.05 -2.90
CA THR A 264 6.04 -9.04 -3.97
C THR A 264 5.72 -10.47 -3.56
N ILE A 265 6.28 -10.95 -2.45
CA ILE A 265 6.07 -12.32 -1.94
C ILE A 265 4.59 -12.60 -1.65
N PRO A 266 3.86 -11.80 -0.84
CA PRO A 266 2.46 -12.11 -0.54
C PRO A 266 1.59 -12.11 -1.81
N ILE A 267 1.85 -11.22 -2.77
CA ILE A 267 1.17 -11.24 -4.07
C ILE A 267 1.45 -12.54 -4.83
N LEU A 268 2.72 -12.91 -4.98
CA LEU A 268 3.10 -14.12 -5.73
C LEU A 268 2.56 -15.39 -5.09
N LEU A 269 2.61 -15.51 -3.76
CA LEU A 269 2.05 -16.65 -3.05
C LEU A 269 0.54 -16.79 -3.30
N VAL A 270 -0.22 -15.69 -3.25
CA VAL A 270 -1.66 -15.73 -3.53
C VAL A 270 -1.94 -16.07 -5.00
N GLU A 271 -1.15 -15.54 -5.94
CA GLU A 271 -1.29 -15.88 -7.36
C GLU A 271 -1.02 -17.38 -7.62
N LEU A 272 -0.06 -17.98 -6.91
CA LEU A 272 0.27 -19.40 -6.97
C LEU A 272 -0.80 -20.28 -6.30
N LEU A 273 -1.41 -19.83 -5.20
CA LEU A 273 -2.48 -20.55 -4.50
C LEU A 273 -3.82 -20.50 -5.27
N PHE A 274 -4.01 -19.50 -6.13
CA PHE A 274 -5.19 -19.35 -6.99
C PHE A 274 -4.82 -19.43 -8.48
N PRO A 275 -4.28 -20.55 -8.99
CA PRO A 275 -3.70 -20.65 -10.34
C PRO A 275 -4.70 -20.38 -11.46
N ARG A 276 -5.99 -20.73 -11.25
CA ARG A 276 -7.08 -20.43 -12.20
C ARG A 276 -7.27 -18.93 -12.47
N HIS A 277 -6.87 -18.10 -11.52
CA HIS A 277 -6.91 -16.63 -11.68
C HIS A 277 -5.52 -16.07 -11.98
N GLY A 278 -4.47 -16.61 -11.35
CA GLY A 278 -3.09 -16.17 -11.54
C GLY A 278 -2.97 -14.64 -11.50
N THR A 279 -2.49 -14.07 -12.60
CA THR A 279 -2.25 -12.62 -12.77
C THR A 279 -3.49 -11.82 -13.16
N THR A 280 -4.68 -12.42 -13.29
CA THR A 280 -5.91 -11.68 -13.63
C THR A 280 -6.36 -10.78 -12.47
N PRO A 281 -6.95 -9.60 -12.72
CA PRO A 281 -7.46 -8.72 -11.66
C PRO A 281 -8.48 -9.43 -10.75
N TYR A 282 -8.36 -9.25 -9.43
CA TYR A 282 -9.28 -9.81 -8.43
C TYR A 282 -10.47 -8.88 -8.15
N LEU A 283 -10.26 -7.57 -8.33
CA LEU A 283 -11.24 -6.55 -7.98
C LEU A 283 -11.90 -5.96 -9.23
N ARG A 284 -13.08 -5.36 -9.03
CA ARG A 284 -13.67 -4.45 -10.01
C ARG A 284 -13.10 -3.04 -9.83
N ARG A 285 -13.39 -2.12 -10.75
CA ARG A 285 -12.97 -0.70 -10.61
C ARG A 285 -13.31 -0.10 -9.24
N GLY A 286 -14.49 -0.38 -8.70
CA GLY A 286 -14.89 0.10 -7.37
C GLY A 286 -14.07 -0.50 -6.23
N GLY A 287 -13.64 -1.76 -6.35
CA GLY A 287 -12.76 -2.40 -5.37
C GLY A 287 -11.35 -1.81 -5.40
N LEU A 288 -10.81 -1.55 -6.60
CA LEU A 288 -9.52 -0.86 -6.77
C LEU A 288 -9.51 0.52 -6.10
N ILE A 289 -10.57 1.32 -6.31
CA ILE A 289 -10.69 2.63 -5.67
C ILE A 289 -10.78 2.48 -4.15
N ALA A 290 -11.59 1.52 -3.67
CA ALA A 290 -11.76 1.29 -2.23
C ALA A 290 -10.44 0.87 -1.56
N THR A 291 -9.64 -0.02 -2.17
CA THR A 291 -8.35 -0.41 -1.61
C THR A 291 -7.34 0.72 -1.64
N GLY A 292 -7.33 1.56 -2.68
CA GLY A 292 -6.48 2.75 -2.73
C GLY A 292 -6.83 3.77 -1.64
N VAL A 293 -8.12 4.06 -1.45
CA VAL A 293 -8.58 4.93 -0.35
C VAL A 293 -8.24 4.33 1.00
N LEU A 294 -8.46 3.03 1.20
CA LEU A 294 -8.16 2.36 2.46
C LEU A 294 -6.65 2.35 2.78
N ALA A 295 -5.80 2.19 1.77
CA ALA A 295 -4.35 2.32 1.92
C ALA A 295 -3.94 3.74 2.35
N LEU A 296 -4.52 4.77 1.74
CA LEU A 296 -4.27 6.16 2.14
C LEU A 296 -4.75 6.44 3.57
N LEU A 297 -5.90 5.90 3.96
CA LEU A 297 -6.38 6.00 5.34
C LEU A 297 -5.47 5.24 6.32
N GLY A 298 -4.95 4.08 5.92
CA GLY A 298 -3.94 3.34 6.70
C GLY A 298 -2.66 4.14 6.90
N ALA A 299 -2.14 4.76 5.84
CA ALA A 299 -0.95 5.62 5.93
C ALA A 299 -1.19 6.85 6.81
N ALA A 300 -2.36 7.47 6.68
CA ALA A 300 -2.76 8.57 7.54
C ALA A 300 -2.90 8.14 9.01
N LEU A 301 -3.45 6.95 9.26
CA LEU A 301 -3.54 6.38 10.60
C LEU A 301 -2.15 6.19 11.19
N LEU A 302 -1.22 5.55 10.46
CA LEU A 302 0.18 5.42 10.90
C LEU A 302 0.79 6.78 11.23
N ARG A 303 0.61 7.79 10.37
CA ARG A 303 1.17 9.13 10.57
C ARG A 303 0.69 9.80 11.85
N VAL A 304 -0.56 9.58 12.26
CA VAL A 304 -1.14 10.21 13.45
C VAL A 304 -0.99 9.38 14.71
N THR A 305 -0.60 8.11 14.60
CA THR A 305 -0.41 7.22 15.77
C THR A 305 1.05 6.95 16.09
N VAL A 306 1.87 6.54 15.12
CA VAL A 306 3.21 6.00 15.39
C VAL A 306 4.24 7.10 15.64
N PRO A 307 4.47 8.08 14.74
CA PRO A 307 5.48 9.11 14.99
C PRO A 307 5.25 9.92 16.27
N PRO A 308 4.01 10.34 16.63
CA PRO A 308 3.79 11.03 17.90
C PRO A 308 4.08 10.19 19.15
N ALA A 309 4.03 8.87 19.04
CA ALA A 309 4.31 7.96 20.15
C ALA A 309 5.80 7.61 20.25
N GLU A 310 6.46 7.40 19.11
CA GLU A 310 7.84 6.90 19.02
C GLU A 310 8.89 8.01 18.88
N ASP A 311 8.53 9.17 18.32
CA ASP A 311 9.42 10.33 18.18
C ASP A 311 8.64 11.67 18.37
N PRO A 312 8.21 11.96 19.62
CA PRO A 312 7.33 13.10 19.89
C PRO A 312 7.95 14.43 19.49
N GLY A 313 7.19 15.23 18.72
CA GLY A 313 7.62 16.57 18.29
C GLY A 313 8.50 16.59 17.04
N TYR A 314 8.95 15.45 16.54
CA TYR A 314 9.70 15.40 15.29
C TYR A 314 8.81 15.72 14.08
N THR A 315 9.36 16.54 13.19
CA THR A 315 8.80 16.77 11.86
C THR A 315 9.89 16.65 10.80
N MET A 316 9.62 15.84 9.79
CA MET A 316 10.51 15.70 8.65
C MET A 316 10.71 17.06 7.95
N PRO A 317 11.97 17.46 7.65
CA PRO A 317 12.24 18.68 6.90
C PRO A 317 11.49 18.71 5.57
N THR A 318 10.94 19.88 5.19
CA THR A 318 10.15 20.03 3.97
C THR A 318 10.91 19.59 2.72
N THR A 319 12.22 19.86 2.66
CA THR A 319 13.09 19.39 1.58
C THR A 319 13.11 17.87 1.48
N ALA A 320 13.23 17.16 2.60
CA ALA A 320 13.20 15.71 2.63
C ALA A 320 11.82 15.16 2.24
N ILE A 321 10.72 15.79 2.67
CA ILE A 321 9.34 15.43 2.24
C ILE A 321 9.24 15.53 0.72
N LEU A 322 9.68 16.64 0.13
CA LEU A 322 9.63 16.86 -1.32
C LEU A 322 10.49 15.85 -2.08
N LEU A 323 11.69 15.55 -1.59
CA LEU A 323 12.59 14.55 -2.20
C LEU A 323 11.99 13.15 -2.16
N VAL A 324 11.47 12.72 -1.01
CA VAL A 324 10.84 11.39 -0.87
C VAL A 324 9.58 11.30 -1.72
N ALA A 325 8.73 12.33 -1.72
CA ALA A 325 7.53 12.35 -2.56
C ALA A 325 7.88 12.31 -4.06
N ALA A 326 8.90 13.07 -4.49
CA ALA A 326 9.40 13.06 -5.86
C ALA A 326 9.98 11.68 -6.24
N ALA A 327 10.77 11.07 -5.36
CA ALA A 327 11.32 9.73 -5.57
C ALA A 327 10.20 8.67 -5.66
N ALA A 328 9.23 8.70 -4.75
CA ALA A 328 8.08 7.78 -4.77
C ALA A 328 7.26 7.94 -6.07
N ALA A 329 7.04 9.17 -6.51
CA ALA A 329 6.36 9.46 -7.77
C ALA A 329 7.17 8.98 -8.98
N ALA A 330 8.48 9.25 -9.02
CA ALA A 330 9.37 8.83 -10.10
C ALA A 330 9.43 7.30 -10.20
N VAL A 331 9.66 6.59 -9.10
CA VAL A 331 9.68 5.12 -9.04
C VAL A 331 8.34 4.53 -9.43
N THR A 332 7.22 5.14 -9.00
CA THR A 332 5.88 4.73 -9.43
C THR A 332 5.71 4.87 -10.94
N VAL A 333 6.06 6.03 -11.52
CA VAL A 333 5.95 6.27 -12.97
C VAL A 333 6.82 5.29 -13.75
N ILE A 334 8.07 5.09 -13.34
CA ILE A 334 8.99 4.11 -13.95
C ILE A 334 8.40 2.70 -13.84
N GLY A 335 7.95 2.31 -12.65
CA GLY A 335 7.35 1.00 -12.39
C GLY A 335 6.07 0.74 -13.18
N LEU A 336 5.29 1.77 -13.53
CA LEU A 336 4.10 1.62 -14.37
C LEU A 336 4.39 1.66 -15.87
N ARG A 337 5.48 2.30 -16.29
CA ARG A 337 5.86 2.45 -17.70
C ARG A 337 6.81 1.37 -18.19
N ILE A 338 7.66 0.83 -17.32
CA ILE A 338 8.63 -0.18 -17.73
C ILE A 338 7.92 -1.44 -18.22
N ARG A 339 8.36 -1.92 -19.38
CA ARG A 339 7.91 -3.17 -19.98
C ARG A 339 9.13 -4.07 -20.10
N VAL A 340 9.32 -4.91 -19.09
CA VAL A 340 10.40 -5.89 -19.09
C VAL A 340 9.98 -7.03 -20.00
N ARG A 341 10.46 -7.01 -21.25
CA ARG A 341 10.28 -8.13 -22.18
C ARG A 341 11.11 -9.30 -21.67
N ARG A 342 10.47 -10.44 -21.49
CA ARG A 342 11.13 -11.68 -21.11
C ARG A 342 11.70 -12.30 -22.38
N GLU A 343 12.99 -12.09 -22.60
CA GLU A 343 13.72 -12.82 -23.63
C GLU A 343 13.92 -14.24 -23.14
N SER A 344 13.42 -15.22 -23.90
CA SER A 344 13.72 -16.61 -23.64
C SER A 344 15.21 -16.85 -23.86
N ARG A 345 15.91 -17.36 -22.84
CA ARG A 345 17.32 -17.70 -22.92
C ARG A 345 17.52 -19.19 -22.62
N PRO A 346 18.42 -19.90 -23.33
CA PRO A 346 18.70 -21.30 -23.08
C PRO A 346 19.57 -21.43 -21.82
N VAL A 347 18.94 -21.27 -20.65
CA VAL A 347 19.56 -21.38 -19.33
C VAL A 347 18.84 -22.48 -18.57
N ALA A 348 19.57 -23.37 -17.91
CA ALA A 348 18.99 -24.36 -17.00
C ALA A 348 18.69 -23.69 -15.64
N PRO A 349 17.42 -23.60 -15.20
CA PRO A 349 17.13 -23.06 -13.87
C PRO A 349 17.57 -24.07 -12.80
N PRO A 350 18.02 -23.61 -11.61
CA PRO A 350 18.30 -24.49 -10.49
C PRO A 350 17.07 -25.32 -10.11
N HIS A 351 17.29 -26.54 -9.63
CA HIS A 351 16.22 -27.33 -9.06
C HIS A 351 15.60 -26.62 -7.85
N ALA A 352 14.30 -26.83 -7.62
CA ALA A 352 13.51 -26.09 -6.63
C ALA A 352 14.15 -26.04 -5.21
N PRO A 353 14.66 -27.13 -4.63
CA PRO A 353 15.35 -27.08 -3.33
C PRO A 353 16.55 -26.13 -3.30
N LEU A 354 17.44 -26.19 -4.29
CA LEU A 354 18.60 -25.30 -4.37
C LEU A 354 18.16 -23.84 -4.57
N LEU A 355 17.09 -23.60 -5.34
CA LEU A 355 16.54 -22.26 -5.47
C LEU A 355 15.99 -21.72 -4.14
N ALA A 356 15.32 -22.55 -3.34
CA ALA A 356 14.88 -22.16 -2.00
C ALA A 356 16.06 -21.86 -1.07
N VAL A 357 17.10 -22.70 -1.07
CA VAL A 357 18.30 -22.48 -0.26
C VAL A 357 19.03 -21.20 -0.69
N THR A 358 19.26 -21.00 -1.98
CA THR A 358 19.99 -19.82 -2.50
C THR A 358 19.24 -18.51 -2.21
N THR A 359 17.92 -18.48 -2.39
CA THR A 359 17.10 -17.30 -2.03
C THR A 359 17.04 -17.08 -0.53
N GLY A 360 16.99 -18.16 0.27
CA GLY A 360 17.07 -18.07 1.72
C GLY A 360 18.41 -17.51 2.21
N VAL A 361 19.52 -18.01 1.69
CA VAL A 361 20.87 -17.51 2.00
C VAL A 361 21.02 -16.04 1.59
N ALA A 362 20.52 -15.65 0.41
CA ALA A 362 20.57 -14.27 -0.02
C ALA A 362 19.76 -13.34 0.92
N VAL A 363 18.56 -13.74 1.34
CA VAL A 363 17.75 -12.95 2.28
C VAL A 363 18.40 -12.86 3.65
N PHE A 364 18.83 -13.98 4.21
CA PHE A 364 19.47 -14.00 5.53
C PHE A 364 20.76 -13.17 5.51
N GLY A 365 21.57 -13.33 4.45
CA GLY A 365 22.79 -12.55 4.25
C GLY A 365 22.50 -11.05 4.10
N PHE A 366 21.52 -10.66 3.29
CA PHE A 366 21.10 -9.26 3.17
C PHE A 366 20.73 -8.66 4.54
N LEU A 367 19.86 -9.35 5.29
CA LEU A 367 19.42 -8.90 6.62
C LEU A 367 20.59 -8.83 7.61
N ALA A 368 21.42 -9.87 7.69
CA ALA A 368 22.57 -9.92 8.60
C ALA A 368 23.63 -8.85 8.31
N PHE A 369 23.77 -8.43 7.04
CA PHE A 369 24.72 -7.38 6.65
C PHE A 369 24.22 -5.98 6.95
N VAL A 370 22.90 -5.72 6.96
CA VAL A 370 22.35 -4.36 7.10
C VAL A 370 21.68 -4.10 8.45
N TYR A 371 21.24 -5.15 9.15
CA TYR A 371 20.55 -5.05 10.43
C TYR A 371 21.53 -5.24 11.61
N PRO A 372 21.52 -4.39 12.65
CA PRO A 372 22.34 -4.60 13.84
C PRO A 372 21.86 -5.80 14.66
N LEU A 373 22.74 -6.78 14.91
CA LEU A 373 22.40 -8.04 15.59
C LEU A 373 22.88 -8.07 17.05
N GLY A 374 22.06 -8.68 17.93
CA GLY A 374 22.40 -8.84 19.35
C GLY A 374 22.62 -7.49 20.03
N ASP A 375 23.75 -7.36 20.74
CA ASP A 375 24.10 -6.11 21.44
C ASP A 375 24.80 -5.08 20.52
N ALA A 376 24.93 -5.36 19.22
CA ALA A 376 25.57 -4.45 18.27
C ALA A 376 24.67 -3.24 17.99
N ARG A 377 25.24 -2.03 18.11
CA ARG A 377 24.55 -0.79 17.68
C ARG A 377 24.56 -0.59 16.17
N GLN A 378 25.49 -1.24 15.47
CA GLN A 378 25.75 -1.07 14.05
C GLN A 378 25.97 -2.43 13.37
N PRO A 379 25.65 -2.56 12.07
CA PRO A 379 25.71 -3.84 11.37
C PRO A 379 27.10 -4.48 11.39
N LEU A 380 27.13 -5.82 11.55
CA LEU A 380 28.36 -6.62 11.65
C LEU A 380 29.40 -6.07 12.64
N TRP A 381 28.95 -5.47 13.76
CA TRP A 381 29.81 -4.83 14.77
C TRP A 381 30.78 -3.79 14.21
N THR A 382 30.49 -3.22 13.04
CA THR A 382 31.28 -2.14 12.47
C THR A 382 31.04 -0.82 13.22
N HIS A 383 31.92 0.15 13.05
CA HIS A 383 31.85 1.43 13.77
C HIS A 383 32.06 2.63 12.84
N GLY A 384 31.20 3.64 12.97
CA GLY A 384 31.30 4.90 12.24
C GLY A 384 31.15 4.72 10.74
N ALA A 385 32.10 5.25 9.95
CA ALA A 385 32.05 5.14 8.48
C ALA A 385 32.25 3.71 7.95
N TRP A 386 32.79 2.78 8.76
CA TRP A 386 32.98 1.40 8.33
C TRP A 386 31.66 0.66 8.06
N VAL A 387 30.52 1.18 8.52
CA VAL A 387 29.18 0.62 8.26
C VAL A 387 28.84 0.58 6.77
N PHE A 388 29.45 1.45 5.95
CA PHE A 388 29.24 1.42 4.50
C PHE A 388 29.75 0.13 3.85
N LEU A 389 30.66 -0.61 4.49
CA LEU A 389 31.15 -1.91 4.01
C LEU A 389 30.06 -3.02 4.12
N PRO A 390 29.46 -3.29 5.30
CA PRO A 390 28.31 -4.18 5.41
C PRO A 390 27.17 -3.78 4.48
N MET A 391 26.83 -2.49 4.41
CA MET A 391 25.80 -1.98 3.50
C MET A 391 26.11 -2.32 2.04
N SER A 392 27.34 -2.07 1.59
CA SER A 392 27.76 -2.42 0.23
C SER A 392 27.65 -3.93 -0.03
N GLY A 393 27.93 -4.76 1.00
CA GLY A 393 27.71 -6.21 0.95
C GLY A 393 26.23 -6.57 0.81
N ALA A 394 25.34 -5.93 1.58
CA ALA A 394 23.89 -6.10 1.46
C ALA A 394 23.38 -5.73 0.06
N ALA A 395 23.77 -4.56 -0.46
CA ALA A 395 23.47 -4.12 -1.82
C ALA A 395 23.97 -5.12 -2.87
N ALA A 396 25.20 -5.63 -2.74
CA ALA A 396 25.77 -6.61 -3.65
C ALA A 396 24.96 -7.92 -3.65
N ILE A 397 24.56 -8.41 -2.48
CA ILE A 397 23.71 -9.60 -2.34
C ILE A 397 22.36 -9.37 -3.02
N ALA A 398 21.71 -8.22 -2.80
CA ALA A 398 20.42 -7.90 -3.40
C ALA A 398 20.52 -7.82 -4.94
N VAL A 399 21.56 -7.17 -5.47
CA VAL A 399 21.81 -7.07 -6.92
C VAL A 399 22.12 -8.45 -7.51
N ALA A 400 22.96 -9.25 -6.86
CA ALA A 400 23.29 -10.61 -7.31
C ALA A 400 22.06 -11.52 -7.32
N ALA A 401 21.22 -11.47 -6.28
CA ALA A 401 19.98 -12.23 -6.20
C ALA A 401 18.99 -11.80 -7.29
N TRP A 402 18.82 -10.49 -7.52
CA TRP A 402 17.99 -9.97 -8.61
C TRP A 402 18.51 -10.44 -9.98
N TRP A 403 19.81 -10.33 -10.21
CA TRP A 403 20.44 -10.74 -11.47
C TRP A 403 20.29 -12.24 -11.71
N ALA A 404 20.58 -13.08 -10.70
CA ALA A 404 20.44 -14.53 -10.78
C ALA A 404 18.99 -14.95 -11.04
N LEU A 405 18.01 -14.40 -10.31
CA LEU A 405 16.59 -14.68 -10.52
C LEU A 405 16.12 -14.20 -11.90
N ARG A 406 16.57 -13.05 -12.38
CA ARG A 406 16.28 -12.57 -13.74
C ARG A 406 16.87 -13.50 -14.79
N HIS A 407 18.10 -13.97 -14.58
CA HIS A 407 18.80 -14.88 -15.47
C HIS A 407 18.11 -16.25 -15.55
N TRP A 408 17.83 -16.90 -14.42
CA TRP A 408 17.17 -18.20 -14.40
C TRP A 408 15.71 -18.14 -14.84
N SER A 409 15.00 -17.05 -14.51
CA SER A 409 13.64 -16.87 -14.97
C SER A 409 13.54 -16.61 -16.48
N ALA A 410 14.62 -16.25 -17.17
CA ALA A 410 14.62 -16.19 -18.64
C ALA A 410 14.47 -17.58 -19.29
N SER A 411 14.65 -18.68 -18.54
CA SER A 411 14.52 -20.03 -19.06
C SER A 411 13.06 -20.38 -19.44
N PRO A 412 12.84 -21.05 -20.60
CA PRO A 412 11.56 -21.67 -20.92
C PRO A 412 11.12 -22.74 -19.90
N ALA A 413 12.08 -23.35 -19.18
CA ALA A 413 11.81 -24.33 -18.14
C ALA A 413 11.42 -23.69 -16.79
N TRP A 414 11.33 -22.36 -16.71
CA TRP A 414 10.92 -21.67 -15.48
C TRP A 414 9.42 -21.84 -15.21
N THR A 415 9.11 -22.68 -14.22
CA THR A 415 7.74 -23.03 -13.83
C THR A 415 7.29 -22.35 -12.53
N PRO A 416 5.97 -22.38 -12.20
CA PRO A 416 5.44 -21.94 -10.91
C PRO A 416 6.12 -22.57 -9.68
N ARG A 417 6.63 -23.81 -9.80
CA ARG A 417 7.39 -24.49 -8.73
C ARG A 417 8.65 -23.70 -8.35
N HIS A 418 9.34 -23.10 -9.31
CA HIS A 418 10.53 -22.29 -9.05
C HIS A 418 10.18 -20.98 -8.33
N VAL A 419 9.08 -20.33 -8.72
CA VAL A 419 8.59 -19.12 -8.04
C VAL A 419 8.21 -19.43 -6.60
N LEU A 420 7.50 -20.54 -6.38
CA LEU A 420 7.13 -21.00 -5.03
C LEU A 420 8.36 -21.30 -4.19
N ALA A 421 9.35 -22.00 -4.75
CA ALA A 421 10.60 -22.30 -4.05
C ALA A 421 11.38 -21.04 -3.66
N ALA A 422 11.50 -20.07 -4.58
CA ALA A 422 12.14 -18.79 -4.30
C ALA A 422 11.41 -17.99 -3.20
N CYS A 423 10.07 -17.92 -3.25
CA CYS A 423 9.29 -17.22 -2.22
C CYS A 423 9.38 -17.93 -0.87
N ALA A 424 9.31 -19.26 -0.85
CA ALA A 424 9.38 -20.04 0.38
C ALA A 424 10.77 -19.98 1.02
N GLY A 425 11.83 -20.11 0.23
CA GLY A 425 13.21 -19.95 0.70
C GLY A 425 13.46 -18.59 1.33
N ALA A 426 13.09 -17.53 0.62
CA ALA A 426 13.15 -16.15 1.10
C ALA A 426 12.36 -15.96 2.40
N LEU A 427 11.09 -16.40 2.44
CA LEU A 427 10.21 -16.21 3.61
C LEU A 427 10.64 -17.03 4.83
N THR A 428 11.09 -18.27 4.64
CA THR A 428 11.61 -19.10 5.73
C THR A 428 12.87 -18.46 6.31
N ALA A 429 13.83 -18.03 5.49
CA ALA A 429 15.06 -17.40 5.98
C ALA A 429 14.80 -16.05 6.65
N HIS A 430 13.86 -15.26 6.12
CA HIS A 430 13.33 -14.05 6.74
C HIS A 430 12.77 -14.32 8.15
N THR A 431 11.96 -15.38 8.30
CA THR A 431 11.39 -15.75 9.60
C THR A 431 12.45 -16.26 10.57
N LEU A 432 13.42 -17.03 10.08
CA LEU A 432 14.56 -17.50 10.89
C LEU A 432 15.45 -16.34 11.34
N PHE A 433 15.64 -15.33 10.48
CA PHE A 433 16.32 -14.10 10.88
C PHE A 433 15.56 -13.41 12.02
N GLY A 434 14.24 -13.23 11.86
CA GLY A 434 13.36 -12.68 12.90
C GLY A 434 13.45 -13.40 14.24
N LEU A 435 13.54 -14.74 14.22
CA LEU A 435 13.75 -15.55 15.42
C LEU A 435 15.03 -15.17 16.18
N THR A 436 16.10 -14.82 15.46
CA THR A 436 17.38 -14.41 16.05
C THR A 436 17.44 -12.94 16.44
N ALA A 437 16.78 -12.07 15.68
CA ALA A 437 16.96 -10.62 15.77
C ALA A 437 15.83 -9.88 16.52
N ASN A 438 14.59 -10.37 16.45
CA ASN A 438 13.40 -9.63 16.91
C ASN A 438 12.59 -10.38 17.99
N ALA A 439 12.92 -11.64 18.29
CA ALA A 439 12.13 -12.41 19.24
C ALA A 439 12.43 -12.04 20.71
N ASP A 440 11.51 -11.30 21.33
CA ASP A 440 11.62 -10.82 22.72
C ASP A 440 11.59 -11.95 23.76
N SER A 441 10.86 -13.03 23.49
CA SER A 441 10.53 -14.05 24.48
C SER A 441 10.60 -15.47 23.94
N THR A 442 10.68 -16.47 24.82
CA THR A 442 10.63 -17.89 24.43
C THR A 442 9.35 -18.23 23.63
N PRO A 443 8.15 -17.76 24.02
CA PRO A 443 6.95 -17.89 23.19
C PRO A 443 7.10 -17.32 21.78
N ASP A 444 7.69 -16.14 21.63
CA ASP A 444 7.89 -15.51 20.30
C ASP A 444 8.85 -16.35 19.44
N ARG A 445 9.93 -16.87 20.03
CA ARG A 445 10.88 -17.76 19.33
C ARG A 445 10.20 -19.05 18.85
N LEU A 446 9.40 -19.69 19.72
CA LEU A 446 8.66 -20.91 19.36
C LEU A 446 7.62 -20.63 18.27
N PHE A 447 6.95 -19.49 18.34
CA PHE A 447 5.96 -19.07 17.35
C PHE A 447 6.59 -18.82 15.97
N LEU A 448 7.70 -18.07 15.92
CA LEU A 448 8.43 -17.84 14.66
C LEU A 448 9.04 -19.13 14.10
N LEU A 449 9.56 -20.01 14.97
CA LEU A 449 10.04 -21.33 14.54
C LEU A 449 8.92 -22.15 13.90
N ALA A 450 7.73 -22.16 14.52
CA ALA A 450 6.56 -22.83 13.95
C ALA A 450 6.17 -22.24 12.59
N ILE A 451 6.17 -20.91 12.42
CA ILE A 451 5.91 -20.26 11.13
C ILE A 451 6.94 -20.66 10.07
N ALA A 452 8.23 -20.67 10.42
CA ALA A 452 9.31 -21.03 9.50
C ALA A 452 9.16 -22.49 9.03
N LEU A 453 8.89 -23.41 9.96
CA LEU A 453 8.68 -24.83 9.68
C LEU A 453 7.42 -25.07 8.84
N LEU A 454 6.29 -24.43 9.18
CA LEU A 454 5.04 -24.54 8.42
C LEU A 454 5.19 -23.99 7.00
N THR A 455 5.92 -22.89 6.83
CA THR A 455 6.22 -22.30 5.51
C THR A 455 7.04 -23.27 4.65
N ALA A 456 8.11 -23.83 5.21
CA ALA A 456 8.97 -24.79 4.50
C ALA A 456 8.23 -26.10 4.17
N ALA A 457 7.47 -26.65 5.12
CA ALA A 457 6.70 -27.87 4.93
C ALA A 457 5.57 -27.66 3.90
N GLY A 458 4.81 -26.58 4.03
CA GLY A 458 3.73 -26.22 3.10
C GLY A 458 4.24 -26.04 1.67
N ALA A 459 5.36 -25.33 1.50
CA ALA A 459 5.99 -25.15 0.19
C ALA A 459 6.47 -26.50 -0.40
N THR A 460 7.10 -27.35 0.40
CA THR A 460 7.56 -28.67 -0.04
C THR A 460 6.40 -29.54 -0.50
N LEU A 461 5.29 -29.55 0.25
CA LEU A 461 4.07 -30.27 -0.12
C LEU A 461 3.48 -29.75 -1.43
N LEU A 462 3.41 -28.43 -1.60
CA LEU A 462 2.88 -27.80 -2.82
C LEU A 462 3.77 -28.03 -4.04
N ILE A 463 5.09 -27.97 -3.89
CA ILE A 463 6.06 -28.27 -4.96
C ILE A 463 5.92 -29.72 -5.43
N ARG A 464 5.73 -30.66 -4.49
CA ARG A 464 5.53 -32.08 -4.80
C ARG A 464 4.20 -32.37 -5.50
N ARG A 465 3.13 -31.62 -5.19
CA ARG A 465 1.78 -31.84 -5.73
C ARG A 465 1.52 -31.28 -7.13
N GLN A 466 2.26 -30.27 -7.56
CA GLN A 466 2.07 -29.72 -8.91
C GLN A 466 2.71 -30.68 -9.91
N ASP A 467 2.01 -31.61 -10.57
CA ASP A 467 2.63 -32.53 -11.56
C ASP A 467 3.38 -31.79 -12.70
N PRO A 468 4.39 -32.42 -13.34
CA PRO A 468 4.99 -31.87 -14.55
C PRO A 468 3.91 -31.70 -15.62
N ILE A 469 3.74 -30.49 -16.15
CA ILE A 469 2.92 -30.29 -17.34
C ILE A 469 3.58 -31.14 -18.45
N PRO A 470 2.88 -32.09 -19.10
CA PRO A 470 3.43 -32.83 -20.22
C PRO A 470 3.92 -31.83 -21.27
N PRO A 471 5.06 -32.08 -21.94
CA PRO A 471 5.47 -31.23 -23.05
C PRO A 471 4.32 -31.13 -24.05
N PRO A 472 4.11 -29.95 -24.69
CA PRO A 472 3.13 -29.84 -25.76
C PRO A 472 3.40 -30.94 -26.79
N PRO A 473 2.34 -31.58 -27.34
CA PRO A 473 2.53 -32.65 -28.32
C PRO A 473 3.39 -32.12 -29.46
N ILE A 474 4.47 -32.85 -29.76
CA ILE A 474 5.34 -32.58 -30.90
C ILE A 474 4.42 -32.55 -32.13
N GLU A 475 4.57 -31.52 -32.95
CA GLU A 475 3.76 -31.22 -34.15
C GLU A 475 3.99 -32.24 -35.29
N ALA A 476 4.28 -33.50 -34.97
CA ALA A 476 4.63 -34.57 -35.90
C ALA A 476 3.42 -35.27 -36.55
N ASP A 477 2.18 -34.90 -36.19
CA ASP A 477 0.98 -35.64 -36.61
C ASP A 477 -0.08 -34.76 -37.29
N ARG A 478 0.32 -33.59 -37.84
CA ARG A 478 -0.58 -32.87 -38.75
C ARG A 478 -0.52 -33.53 -40.14
N PRO A 479 -1.64 -34.01 -40.70
CA PRO A 479 -1.68 -34.43 -42.09
C PRO A 479 -1.29 -33.25 -42.99
N PRO A 480 -0.53 -33.48 -44.08
CA PRO A 480 -0.06 -32.41 -44.96
C PRO A 480 -1.25 -31.62 -45.52
N LEU A 481 -1.16 -30.29 -45.44
CA LEU A 481 -2.14 -29.39 -46.05
C LEU A 481 -2.24 -29.69 -47.55
N PRO A 482 -3.45 -29.78 -48.13
CA PRO A 482 -3.62 -30.00 -49.55
C PRO A 482 -3.00 -28.83 -50.33
N SER A 483 -2.11 -29.17 -51.27
CA SER A 483 -1.45 -28.25 -52.18
C SER A 483 -2.49 -27.39 -52.90
N ALA A 484 -2.42 -26.07 -52.72
CA ALA A 484 -3.18 -25.14 -53.53
C ALA A 484 -2.73 -25.24 -54.99
N SER A 485 -3.63 -25.66 -55.88
CA SER A 485 -3.42 -25.58 -57.32
C SER A 485 -3.44 -24.10 -57.76
N PRO A 486 -2.54 -23.66 -58.64
CA PRO A 486 -2.58 -22.31 -59.17
C PRO A 486 -3.76 -22.16 -60.14
N ARG A 487 -4.59 -21.15 -59.92
CA ARG A 487 -5.44 -20.53 -60.93
C ARG A 487 -5.29 -19.02 -60.85
#